data_AF-A0A067GPA0-F1
#
_entry.id   AF-A0A067GPA0-F1
#
_cell.length_a   1.000
_cell.length_b   1.000
_cell.length_c   1.000
_cell.angle_alpha   90.00
_cell.angle_beta   90.00
_cell.angle_gamma   90.00
#
_symmetry.space_group_name_H-M   'P 1'
#
loop_
_entity.id
_entity.type
_entity.pdbx_description
1 polymer ?
#
loop_
_entity_poly.entity_id
_entity_poly.type
_entity_poly.pdbx_seq_one_letter_code
_entity_poly.pdbx_strand_id
1 'polypeptide(L)'
;MRANFGKIHKSGKNKSPNFTQKFSTTQSSPEKSEDEVKRKMAPVLQSSQPWVEKYRPKQVKDVAHQEEVVRVLTNTLETANCPHMLFYGPPGTGKTTTALAIAHQLFGPELYKSRVLELNASDDRGINVVRTKIKTFAAVAVGSGQRRGGYPCPPYKIIILDEADSMTEDAQNALRRTMETYSKVTRFFFICNYISRIIEPLASRCAKFRFKPLSEEVMSSRVLHICNEEGLNLDAEALSTLSSISQGDLRRAITYLQGAARLFGSSITSKDLISVSGVIPPEVVEGLFAVCRSGDFDLANKEVNNIIAEGYPASLLLSQLFDVVVETEDISDEQQARICKCLAEVDKCLVDGADEYLQLLDVASNVIRAVCNMPEEFQYDC
;
A
#
# COMPACT_ATOMS: atom_id res chain seq x y z
N MET A 1 31.57 3.17 -83.18
CA MET A 1 32.76 3.30 -84.05
C MET A 1 33.97 2.71 -83.34
N ARG A 2 34.67 1.80 -84.02
CA ARG A 2 36.08 1.31 -83.89
C ARG A 2 36.87 1.68 -82.60
N ALA A 3 37.32 0.74 -81.76
CA ALA A 3 38.33 -0.32 -81.93
C ALA A 3 39.81 0.13 -81.78
N ASN A 4 40.54 -0.69 -81.00
CA ASN A 4 42.00 -0.96 -80.98
C ASN A 4 42.94 0.04 -80.27
N PHE A 5 43.71 -0.36 -79.25
CA PHE A 5 44.79 -1.36 -79.10
C PHE A 5 46.19 -0.86 -79.53
N GLY A 6 47.13 -0.96 -78.58
CA GLY A 6 48.61 -0.92 -78.74
C GLY A 6 49.24 -0.56 -77.38
N LYS A 7 49.63 -1.47 -76.48
CA LYS A 7 50.71 -2.51 -76.45
C LYS A 7 52.10 -2.00 -76.82
N ILE A 8 53.06 -2.19 -75.88
CA ILE A 8 54.45 -2.74 -75.98
C ILE A 8 55.19 -2.37 -74.66
N HIS A 9 55.41 -3.30 -73.71
CA HIS A 9 56.65 -4.11 -73.44
C HIS A 9 57.83 -3.28 -72.84
N LYS A 10 58.66 -3.72 -71.86
CA LYS A 10 58.95 -5.03 -71.23
C LYS A 10 59.89 -4.84 -70.01
N SER A 11 60.05 -5.93 -69.25
CA SER A 11 61.08 -6.25 -68.23
C SER A 11 60.76 -5.86 -66.79
N GLY A 12 60.88 -6.73 -65.78
CA GLY A 12 61.26 -8.14 -65.73
C GLY A 12 61.77 -8.51 -64.34
N LYS A 13 61.38 -9.71 -63.88
CA LYS A 13 61.95 -10.54 -62.79
C LYS A 13 61.53 -10.15 -61.35
N ASN A 14 60.64 -10.91 -60.71
CA ASN A 14 60.76 -12.27 -60.13
C ASN A 14 61.27 -12.26 -58.68
N LYS A 15 60.38 -12.54 -57.72
CA LYS A 15 60.41 -13.66 -56.75
C LYS A 15 59.65 -13.29 -55.47
N SER A 16 58.44 -13.80 -55.35
CA SER A 16 57.94 -14.40 -54.10
C SER A 16 58.06 -15.93 -54.29
N PRO A 17 58.11 -16.76 -53.23
CA PRO A 17 56.85 -17.14 -52.60
C PRO A 17 56.92 -17.58 -51.12
N ASN A 18 55.71 -17.77 -50.56
CA ASN A 18 55.34 -18.82 -49.58
C ASN A 18 55.71 -18.60 -48.10
N PHE A 19 54.83 -18.83 -47.10
CA PHE A 19 53.49 -19.44 -47.08
C PHE A 19 52.87 -19.24 -45.67
N THR A 20 51.57 -18.88 -45.64
CA THR A 20 50.51 -19.28 -44.67
C THR A 20 50.64 -18.98 -43.16
N GLN A 21 49.60 -18.59 -42.40
CA GLN A 21 48.17 -18.21 -42.55
C GLN A 21 47.70 -18.01 -41.06
N LYS A 22 46.90 -17.04 -40.61
CA LYS A 22 45.45 -16.86 -40.81
C LYS A 22 44.94 -15.67 -39.95
N PHE A 23 44.03 -14.87 -40.56
CA PHE A 23 42.78 -14.27 -40.02
C PHE A 23 42.83 -13.37 -38.76
N SER A 24 42.12 -12.23 -38.65
CA SER A 24 41.16 -11.54 -39.53
C SER A 24 40.73 -10.20 -38.91
N THR A 25 40.30 -9.29 -39.79
CA THR A 25 39.32 -8.19 -39.60
C THR A 25 39.70 -6.97 -38.77
N THR A 26 40.19 -5.96 -39.48
CA THR A 26 39.97 -4.53 -39.25
C THR A 26 38.49 -4.17 -39.25
N GLN A 27 38.01 -3.52 -38.19
CA GLN A 27 36.87 -2.60 -38.24
C GLN A 27 37.27 -1.27 -37.59
N SER A 28 37.08 -0.21 -38.35
CA SER A 28 37.20 1.19 -37.98
C SER A 28 35.89 1.70 -37.36
N SER A 29 35.94 2.44 -36.26
CA SER A 29 34.97 3.50 -35.91
C SER A 29 35.57 4.39 -34.81
N PRO A 30 35.46 5.74 -34.91
CA PRO A 30 36.11 6.66 -33.98
C PRO A 30 35.27 6.88 -32.72
N GLU A 31 35.96 6.87 -31.58
CA GLU A 31 35.46 7.19 -30.24
C GLU A 31 34.84 8.61 -30.20
N LYS A 32 33.59 8.70 -29.76
CA LYS A 32 33.01 9.91 -29.19
C LYS A 32 32.71 9.67 -27.72
N SER A 33 33.22 10.59 -26.93
CA SER A 33 33.31 10.67 -25.48
C SER A 33 32.00 10.41 -24.73
N GLU A 34 32.14 9.64 -23.66
CA GLU A 34 31.14 9.08 -22.72
C GLU A 34 30.40 10.11 -21.84
N ASP A 35 30.19 11.35 -22.30
CA ASP A 35 29.71 12.45 -21.46
C ASP A 35 28.19 12.72 -21.48
N GLU A 36 27.37 11.88 -22.12
CA GLU A 36 25.91 12.12 -22.24
C GLU A 36 25.00 11.13 -21.48
N VAL A 37 25.53 10.17 -20.69
CA VAL A 37 24.70 9.18 -19.96
C VAL A 37 24.87 9.25 -18.43
N LYS A 38 25.19 10.42 -17.88
CA LYS A 38 25.12 10.66 -16.43
C LYS A 38 23.91 11.53 -16.09
N ARG A 39 22.72 10.93 -16.11
CA ARG A 39 21.61 11.43 -15.28
C ARG A 39 22.13 11.45 -13.84
N LYS A 40 22.29 12.64 -13.28
CA LYS A 40 22.76 12.86 -11.91
C LYS A 40 21.85 12.10 -10.95
N MET A 41 22.29 10.94 -10.48
CA MET A 41 21.70 10.33 -9.30
C MET A 41 21.97 11.28 -8.14
N ALA A 42 20.93 11.93 -7.63
CA ALA A 42 20.99 12.62 -6.36
C ALA A 42 21.49 11.64 -5.28
N PRO A 43 22.31 12.08 -4.30
CA PRO A 43 22.76 11.20 -3.24
C PRO A 43 21.54 10.90 -2.36
N VAL A 44 20.83 9.81 -2.64
CA VAL A 44 19.78 9.32 -1.75
C VAL A 44 20.48 8.95 -0.46
N LEU A 45 20.34 9.82 0.54
CA LEU A 45 20.92 9.67 1.88
C LEU A 45 20.56 8.28 2.42
N GLN A 46 21.58 7.45 2.64
CA GLN A 46 21.45 6.11 3.22
C GLN A 46 21.03 6.22 4.70
N SER A 47 19.76 6.52 4.97
CA SER A 47 19.13 6.06 6.21
C SER A 47 18.55 4.69 5.93
N SER A 48 19.02 3.65 6.64
CA SER A 48 18.45 2.30 6.58
C SER A 48 16.99 2.24 7.04
N GLN A 49 16.50 3.28 7.70
CA GLN A 49 15.14 3.38 8.20
C GLN A 49 14.14 3.64 7.04
N PRO A 50 13.04 2.87 6.95
CA PRO A 50 11.93 3.16 6.04
C PRO A 50 11.34 4.56 6.27
N TRP A 51 10.88 5.22 5.20
CA TRP A 51 10.32 6.57 5.29
C TRP A 51 9.06 6.61 6.14
N VAL A 52 8.28 5.54 6.15
CA VAL A 52 7.10 5.37 7.02
C VAL A 52 7.45 5.62 8.50
N GLU A 53 8.61 5.15 8.97
CA GLU A 53 9.04 5.34 10.36
C GLU A 53 9.79 6.66 10.55
N LYS A 54 10.61 7.07 9.58
CA LYS A 54 11.35 8.33 9.61
C LYS A 54 10.40 9.53 9.76
N TYR A 55 9.31 9.51 9.00
CA TYR A 55 8.29 10.56 8.94
C TYR A 55 7.12 10.35 9.89
N ARG A 56 7.19 9.34 10.78
CA ARG A 56 6.12 9.06 11.75
C ARG A 56 5.93 10.29 12.66
N PRO A 57 4.73 10.89 12.71
CA PRO A 57 4.43 12.00 13.61
C PRO A 57 4.77 11.69 15.07
N LYS A 58 5.51 12.59 15.73
CA LYS A 58 5.90 12.45 17.15
C LYS A 58 4.94 13.18 18.09
N GLN A 59 4.21 14.16 17.57
CA GLN A 59 3.23 14.94 18.32
C GLN A 59 1.82 14.70 17.80
N VAL A 60 0.83 14.79 18.69
CA VAL A 60 -0.59 14.66 18.29
C VAL A 60 -0.99 15.75 17.29
N LYS A 61 -0.40 16.95 17.39
CA LYS A 61 -0.61 18.06 16.44
C LYS A 61 -0.08 17.78 15.04
N ASP A 62 0.90 16.89 14.93
CA ASP A 62 1.51 16.51 13.66
C ASP A 62 0.72 15.37 12.99
N VAL A 63 -0.36 14.84 13.58
CA VAL A 63 -1.16 13.82 12.93
C VAL A 63 -2.02 14.48 11.84
N ALA A 64 -1.85 14.02 10.60
CA ALA A 64 -2.51 14.60 9.45
C ALA A 64 -4.06 14.42 9.54
N HIS A 65 -4.77 15.55 9.49
CA HIS A 65 -6.19 15.71 9.23
C HIS A 65 -7.16 14.80 9.99
N GLN A 66 -7.20 15.01 11.30
CA GLN A 66 -8.30 14.57 12.16
C GLN A 66 -8.57 15.65 13.22
N GLU A 67 -8.94 16.84 12.78
CA GLU A 67 -9.01 18.04 13.64
C GLU A 67 -9.89 17.83 14.87
N GLU A 68 -11.02 17.17 14.72
CA GLU A 68 -11.92 16.81 15.83
C GLU A 68 -11.22 15.93 16.87
N VAL A 69 -10.55 14.86 16.41
CA VAL A 69 -9.84 13.91 17.26
C VAL A 69 -8.64 14.57 17.92
N VAL A 70 -7.81 15.27 17.13
CA VAL A 70 -6.62 16.01 17.60
C VAL A 70 -7.00 17.07 18.63
N ARG A 71 -8.10 17.81 18.43
CA ARG A 71 -8.58 18.82 19.38
C ARG A 71 -9.00 18.19 20.71
N VAL A 72 -9.79 17.12 20.67
CA VAL A 72 -10.21 16.41 21.89
C VAL A 72 -9.01 15.81 22.62
N LEU A 73 -8.08 15.19 21.90
CA LEU A 73 -6.87 14.61 22.46
C LEU A 73 -5.95 15.68 23.07
N THR A 74 -5.79 16.83 22.43
CA THR A 74 -4.99 17.95 22.96
C THR A 74 -5.55 18.44 24.29
N ASN A 75 -6.87 18.64 24.40
CA ASN A 75 -7.51 19.02 25.66
C ASN A 75 -7.35 17.92 26.74
N THR A 76 -7.36 16.65 26.33
CA THR A 76 -7.18 15.51 27.25
C THR A 76 -5.74 15.42 27.76
N LEU A 77 -4.76 15.81 26.94
CA LEU A 77 -3.35 15.87 27.32
C LEU A 77 -3.08 17.00 28.31
N GLU A 78 -3.72 18.16 28.14
CA GLU A 78 -3.60 19.30 29.07
C GLU A 78 -4.12 18.95 30.47
N THR A 79 -5.22 18.21 30.55
CA THR A 79 -5.79 17.74 31.81
C THR A 79 -5.07 16.52 32.39
N ALA A 80 -4.18 15.88 31.62
CA ALA A 80 -3.44 14.67 31.97
C ALA A 80 -4.33 13.52 32.50
N ASN A 81 -5.60 13.47 32.10
CA ASN A 81 -6.56 12.45 32.52
C ASN A 81 -7.17 11.75 31.30
N CYS A 82 -6.43 10.82 30.71
CA CYS A 82 -6.86 10.09 29.50
C CYS A 82 -7.75 8.89 29.83
N PRO A 83 -9.05 8.84 29.46
CA PRO A 83 -9.88 7.65 29.65
C PRO A 83 -9.31 6.43 28.90
N HIS A 84 -9.93 5.25 29.05
CA HIS A 84 -9.67 4.16 28.10
C HIS A 84 -10.06 4.64 26.70
N MET A 85 -9.26 4.35 25.68
CA MET A 85 -9.47 4.85 24.32
C MET A 85 -9.61 3.69 23.35
N LEU A 86 -10.48 3.86 22.35
CA LEU A 86 -10.67 2.94 21.25
C LEU A 86 -10.52 3.71 19.93
N PHE A 87 -9.41 3.47 19.24
CA PHE A 87 -9.10 4.02 17.93
C PHE A 87 -9.51 3.02 16.86
N TYR A 88 -10.43 3.40 15.98
CA TYR A 88 -10.90 2.52 14.92
C TYR A 88 -11.04 3.22 13.57
N GLY A 89 -10.80 2.49 12.49
CA GLY A 89 -10.90 2.99 11.13
C GLY A 89 -9.96 2.27 10.16
N PRO A 90 -9.94 2.66 8.87
CA PRO A 90 -9.12 2.02 7.83
C PRO A 90 -7.62 2.03 8.15
N PRO A 91 -6.82 1.13 7.53
CA PRO A 91 -5.37 1.13 7.67
C PRO A 91 -4.74 2.44 7.17
N GLY A 92 -3.51 2.75 7.59
CA GLY A 92 -2.80 3.93 7.10
C GLY A 92 -3.28 5.29 7.60
N THR A 93 -4.37 5.35 8.37
CA THR A 93 -4.97 6.61 8.87
C THR A 93 -4.28 7.20 10.10
N GLY A 94 -3.22 6.58 10.61
CA GLY A 94 -2.43 7.11 11.74
C GLY A 94 -2.91 6.71 13.14
N LYS A 95 -3.76 5.68 13.29
CA LYS A 95 -4.25 5.19 14.60
C LYS A 95 -3.14 4.90 15.62
N THR A 96 -2.21 4.02 15.24
CA THR A 96 -1.05 3.63 16.07
C THR A 96 -0.15 4.82 16.34
N THR A 97 0.11 5.65 15.33
CA THR A 97 0.89 6.89 15.48
C THR A 97 0.30 7.82 16.53
N THR A 98 -1.02 8.05 16.50
CA THR A 98 -1.70 8.91 17.48
C THR A 98 -1.58 8.34 18.90
N ALA A 99 -1.81 7.04 19.08
CA ALA A 99 -1.69 6.39 20.38
C ALA A 99 -0.26 6.52 20.97
N LEU A 100 0.75 6.30 20.13
CA LEU A 100 2.16 6.42 20.52
C LEU A 100 2.54 7.89 20.79
N ALA A 101 2.07 8.83 19.97
CA ALA A 101 2.31 10.26 20.17
C ALA A 101 1.74 10.76 21.51
N ILE A 102 0.52 10.34 21.87
CA ILE A 102 -0.06 10.62 23.20
C ILE A 102 0.84 10.06 24.31
N ALA A 103 1.26 8.81 24.19
CA ALA A 103 2.08 8.16 25.20
C ALA A 103 3.45 8.83 25.36
N HIS A 104 4.07 9.27 24.26
CA HIS A 104 5.31 10.05 24.27
C HIS A 104 5.12 11.45 24.87
N GLN A 105 4.02 12.14 24.57
CA GLN A 105 3.75 13.47 25.12
C GLN A 105 3.38 13.46 26.60
N LEU A 106 2.81 12.37 27.11
CA LEU A 106 2.54 12.20 28.54
C LEU A 106 3.81 11.81 29.32
N PHE A 107 4.51 10.76 28.88
CA PHE A 107 5.58 10.19 29.70
C PHE A 107 6.98 10.70 29.36
N GLY A 108 7.16 11.33 28.20
CA GLY A 108 8.49 11.71 27.70
C GLY A 108 9.36 10.48 27.40
N PRO A 109 10.59 10.68 26.89
CA PRO A 109 11.46 9.59 26.45
C PRO A 109 11.96 8.69 27.59
N GLU A 110 12.10 9.22 28.82
CA GLU A 110 12.63 8.47 29.96
C GLU A 110 11.63 7.47 30.54
N LEU A 111 10.39 7.93 30.81
CA LEU A 111 9.38 7.10 31.48
C LEU A 111 8.56 6.25 30.51
N TYR A 112 8.63 6.52 29.21
CA TYR A 112 7.89 5.78 28.18
C TYR A 112 8.09 4.26 28.32
N LYS A 113 9.34 3.79 28.37
CA LYS A 113 9.66 2.35 28.47
C LYS A 113 9.15 1.69 29.75
N SER A 114 8.98 2.45 30.83
CA SER A 114 8.51 1.92 32.11
C SER A 114 6.98 1.99 32.26
N ARG A 115 6.32 2.93 31.58
CA ARG A 115 4.89 3.22 31.76
C ARG A 115 4.00 2.80 30.60
N VAL A 116 4.59 2.47 29.46
CA VAL A 116 3.87 2.05 28.26
C VAL A 116 4.20 0.59 27.97
N LEU A 117 3.17 -0.22 27.79
CA LEU A 117 3.29 -1.57 27.26
C LEU A 117 2.56 -1.61 25.91
N GLU A 118 3.32 -1.73 24.83
CA GLU A 118 2.80 -1.97 23.49
C GLU A 118 2.77 -3.48 23.23
N LEU A 119 1.63 -4.00 22.81
CA LEU A 119 1.47 -5.37 22.35
C LEU A 119 0.73 -5.35 21.02
N ASN A 120 1.27 -6.08 20.03
CA ASN A 120 0.52 -6.42 18.84
C ASN A 120 -0.34 -7.65 19.15
N ALA A 121 -1.66 -7.49 19.14
CA ALA A 121 -2.57 -8.53 19.57
C ALA A 121 -2.65 -9.72 18.60
N SER A 122 -2.21 -9.55 17.34
CA SER A 122 -2.13 -10.62 16.34
C SER A 122 -0.96 -11.59 16.56
N ASP A 123 0.14 -11.13 17.16
CA ASP A 123 1.28 -11.96 17.52
C ASP A 123 1.07 -12.63 18.89
N ASP A 124 0.52 -11.86 19.86
CA ASP A 124 0.33 -12.25 21.25
C ASP A 124 -1.13 -12.76 21.53
N ARG A 125 -1.73 -13.49 20.56
CA ARG A 125 -3.16 -13.93 20.54
C ARG A 125 -3.62 -14.79 21.72
N GLY A 126 -2.69 -15.37 22.48
CA GLY A 126 -3.03 -16.31 23.54
C GLY A 126 -3.75 -15.66 24.71
N ILE A 127 -4.86 -16.26 25.15
CA ILE A 127 -5.54 -15.91 26.42
C ILE A 127 -4.56 -15.84 27.61
N ASN A 128 -3.48 -16.61 27.54
CA ASN A 128 -2.41 -16.64 28.54
C ASN A 128 -1.65 -15.31 28.59
N VAL A 129 -1.39 -14.63 27.47
CA VAL A 129 -0.70 -13.33 27.44
C VAL A 129 -1.53 -12.27 28.17
N VAL A 130 -2.85 -12.26 27.93
CA VAL A 130 -3.79 -11.41 28.67
C VAL A 130 -3.75 -11.70 30.17
N ARG A 131 -3.83 -12.99 30.54
CA ARG A 131 -3.92 -13.41 31.95
C ARG A 131 -2.62 -13.23 32.74
N THR A 132 -1.47 -13.25 32.08
CA THR A 132 -0.16 -13.10 32.72
C THR A 132 0.48 -11.76 32.40
N LYS A 133 0.95 -11.51 31.18
CA LYS A 133 1.71 -10.31 30.79
C LYS A 133 0.93 -9.02 31.07
N ILE A 134 -0.29 -8.92 30.53
CA ILE A 134 -1.14 -7.73 30.69
C ILE A 134 -1.56 -7.55 32.15
N LYS A 135 -2.01 -8.63 32.81
CA LYS A 135 -2.43 -8.56 34.22
C LYS A 135 -1.28 -8.18 35.16
N THR A 136 -0.10 -8.76 34.96
CA THR A 136 1.10 -8.46 35.76
C THR A 136 1.52 -7.02 35.54
N PHE A 137 1.58 -6.56 34.29
CA PHE A 137 1.88 -5.18 34.01
C PHE A 137 0.81 -4.26 34.61
N ALA A 138 -0.48 -4.51 34.44
CA ALA A 138 -1.54 -3.67 34.99
C ALA A 138 -1.53 -3.56 36.52
N ALA A 139 -1.18 -4.65 37.22
CA ALA A 139 -1.17 -4.73 38.68
C ALA A 139 -0.04 -3.94 39.36
N VAL A 140 1.09 -3.72 38.68
CA VAL A 140 2.24 -2.98 39.25
C VAL A 140 1.85 -1.53 39.55
N ALA A 141 1.86 -1.09 40.80
CA ALA A 141 1.61 0.32 41.10
C ALA A 141 2.76 1.20 40.60
N VAL A 142 2.43 2.38 40.07
CA VAL A 142 3.43 3.41 39.74
C VAL A 142 3.28 4.59 40.68
N GLY A 143 4.41 5.07 41.21
CA GLY A 143 4.44 6.29 42.01
C GLY A 143 4.14 7.53 41.16
N SER A 144 3.73 8.63 41.82
CA SER A 144 3.75 9.96 41.23
C SER A 144 5.21 10.36 40.99
N GLY A 145 5.69 10.21 39.76
CA GLY A 145 7.03 10.68 39.40
C GLY A 145 7.12 12.19 39.57
N GLN A 146 8.26 12.69 40.08
CA GLN A 146 8.59 14.10 39.95
C GLN A 146 8.56 14.49 38.46
N ARG A 147 7.98 15.65 38.13
CA ARG A 147 8.01 16.22 36.77
C ARG A 147 9.46 16.50 36.36
N ARG A 148 10.15 15.51 35.81
CA ARG A 148 11.47 15.66 35.21
C ARG A 148 11.27 15.92 33.71
N GLY A 149 11.87 17.01 33.21
CA GLY A 149 11.86 17.33 31.78
C GLY A 149 10.61 18.01 31.20
N GLY A 150 9.72 18.59 32.03
CA GLY A 150 8.60 19.41 31.55
C GLY A 150 7.37 18.65 31.03
N TYR A 151 7.36 17.31 31.10
CA TYR A 151 6.22 16.49 30.69
C TYR A 151 5.20 16.28 31.83
N PRO A 152 3.89 16.22 31.53
CA PRO A 152 2.88 15.89 32.53
C PRO A 152 2.95 14.40 32.86
N CYS A 153 3.45 14.03 34.05
CA CYS A 153 3.53 12.63 34.46
C CYS A 153 2.32 12.20 35.30
N PRO A 154 1.22 11.70 34.71
CA PRO A 154 0.05 11.28 35.48
C PRO A 154 0.33 9.99 36.28
N PRO A 155 -0.42 9.72 37.37
CA PRO A 155 -0.24 8.54 38.21
C PRO A 155 -0.90 7.28 37.61
N TYR A 156 -0.78 7.08 36.29
CA TYR A 156 -1.22 5.88 35.60
C TYR A 156 -0.22 5.42 34.54
N LYS A 157 -0.44 4.21 34.03
CA LYS A 157 0.26 3.59 32.90
C LYS A 157 -0.66 3.44 31.70
N ILE A 158 -0.09 3.18 30.55
CA ILE A 158 -0.82 2.94 29.32
C ILE A 158 -0.47 1.55 28.79
N ILE A 159 -1.48 0.78 28.42
CA ILE A 159 -1.32 -0.45 27.64
C ILE A 159 -1.93 -0.17 26.27
N ILE A 160 -1.12 -0.29 25.22
CA ILE A 160 -1.53 -0.16 23.83
C ILE A 160 -1.66 -1.57 23.26
N LEU A 161 -2.87 -1.90 22.80
CA LEU A 161 -3.18 -3.15 22.13
C LEU A 161 -3.47 -2.82 20.67
N ASP A 162 -2.49 -3.07 19.80
CA ASP A 162 -2.68 -2.92 18.36
C ASP A 162 -3.34 -4.17 17.76
N GLU A 163 -4.08 -4.00 16.67
CA GLU A 163 -4.85 -5.07 16.00
C GLU A 163 -5.79 -5.84 16.95
N ALA A 164 -6.47 -5.13 17.86
CA ALA A 164 -7.34 -5.70 18.87
C ALA A 164 -8.56 -6.45 18.28
N ASP A 165 -8.89 -6.21 17.01
CA ASP A 165 -9.89 -6.96 16.24
C ASP A 165 -9.47 -8.40 15.92
N SER A 166 -8.17 -8.71 15.98
CA SER A 166 -7.64 -10.06 15.83
C SER A 166 -7.68 -10.89 17.14
N MET A 167 -8.12 -10.30 18.26
CA MET A 167 -8.24 -10.99 19.53
C MET A 167 -9.50 -11.89 19.59
N THR A 168 -9.34 -13.09 20.15
CA THR A 168 -10.48 -13.96 20.43
C THR A 168 -11.42 -13.36 21.49
N GLU A 169 -12.70 -13.67 21.42
CA GLU A 169 -13.71 -13.16 22.36
C GLU A 169 -13.38 -13.53 23.82
N ASP A 170 -12.82 -14.72 24.05
CA ASP A 170 -12.39 -15.16 25.39
C ASP A 170 -11.27 -14.27 25.97
N ALA A 171 -10.32 -13.87 25.12
CA ALA A 171 -9.24 -12.96 25.51
C ALA A 171 -9.79 -11.56 25.82
N GLN A 172 -10.74 -11.07 25.01
CA GLN A 172 -11.43 -9.80 25.25
C GLN A 172 -12.24 -9.83 26.57
N ASN A 173 -12.94 -10.93 26.85
CA ASN A 173 -13.68 -11.14 28.11
C ASN A 173 -12.75 -11.19 29.33
N ALA A 174 -11.56 -11.78 29.20
CA ALA A 174 -10.54 -11.74 30.25
C ALA A 174 -9.97 -10.33 30.49
N LEU A 175 -9.80 -9.54 29.42
CA LEU A 175 -9.37 -8.14 29.50
C LEU A 175 -10.38 -7.26 30.25
N ARG A 176 -11.68 -7.48 30.03
CA ARG A 176 -12.75 -6.69 30.68
C ARG A 176 -12.58 -6.61 32.19
N ARG A 177 -12.37 -7.74 32.87
CA ARG A 177 -12.18 -7.77 34.34
C ARG A 177 -10.92 -7.00 34.76
N THR A 178 -9.86 -7.13 33.97
CA THR A 178 -8.57 -6.48 34.23
C THR A 178 -8.71 -4.96 34.08
N MET A 179 -9.43 -4.49 33.06
CA MET A 179 -9.73 -3.07 32.87
C MET A 179 -10.52 -2.48 34.04
N GLU A 180 -11.58 -3.17 34.49
CA GLU A 180 -12.40 -2.70 35.61
C GLU A 180 -11.58 -2.60 36.91
N THR A 181 -10.83 -3.66 37.23
CA THR A 181 -10.04 -3.76 38.47
C THR A 181 -8.92 -2.71 38.55
N TYR A 182 -8.23 -2.46 37.43
CA TYR A 182 -7.03 -1.59 37.40
C TYR A 182 -7.26 -0.23 36.74
N SER A 183 -8.50 0.18 36.48
CA SER A 183 -8.88 1.46 35.84
C SER A 183 -8.24 2.71 36.47
N LYS A 184 -7.97 2.66 37.79
CA LYS A 184 -7.32 3.76 38.53
C LYS A 184 -5.83 3.92 38.20
N VAL A 185 -5.13 2.82 37.90
CA VAL A 185 -3.66 2.77 37.76
C VAL A 185 -3.24 2.55 36.29
N THR A 186 -4.12 1.98 35.47
CA THR A 186 -3.81 1.61 34.08
C THR A 186 -4.93 2.04 33.14
N ARG A 187 -4.56 2.74 32.07
CA ARG A 187 -5.43 3.11 30.94
C ARG A 187 -5.11 2.20 29.76
N PHE A 188 -6.13 1.87 28.98
CA PHE A 188 -6.03 0.92 27.86
C PHE A 188 -6.38 1.65 26.59
N PHE A 189 -5.50 1.55 25.59
CA PHE A 189 -5.70 2.05 24.24
C PHE A 189 -5.84 0.86 23.31
N PHE A 190 -7.01 0.70 22.74
CA PHE A 190 -7.31 -0.32 21.74
C PHE A 190 -7.22 0.31 20.36
N ILE A 191 -6.51 -0.35 19.44
CA ILE A 191 -6.48 0.03 18.04
C ILE A 191 -7.06 -1.15 17.25
N CYS A 192 -8.04 -0.88 16.40
CA CYS A 192 -8.63 -1.89 15.51
C CYS A 192 -9.02 -1.28 14.17
N ASN A 193 -9.26 -2.11 13.15
CA ASN A 193 -9.84 -1.64 11.91
C ASN A 193 -11.37 -1.65 11.99
N TYR A 194 -11.92 -2.72 12.57
CA TYR A 194 -13.37 -2.92 12.69
C TYR A 194 -13.84 -2.88 14.15
N ILE A 195 -14.70 -1.91 14.46
CA ILE A 195 -15.32 -1.81 15.81
C ILE A 195 -16.25 -2.99 16.11
N SER A 196 -16.86 -3.60 15.08
CA SER A 196 -17.77 -4.75 15.22
C SER A 196 -17.09 -6.01 15.75
N ARG A 197 -15.76 -6.10 15.66
CA ARG A 197 -14.97 -7.23 16.19
C ARG A 197 -14.65 -7.10 17.68
N ILE A 198 -14.94 -5.94 18.28
CA ILE A 198 -14.72 -5.68 19.70
C ILE A 198 -16.03 -5.92 20.47
N ILE A 199 -15.96 -6.68 21.56
CA ILE A 199 -17.14 -6.95 22.40
C ILE A 199 -17.67 -5.64 23.01
N GLU A 200 -19.00 -5.49 23.04
CA GLU A 200 -19.66 -4.29 23.57
C GLU A 200 -19.25 -3.94 25.03
N PRO A 201 -18.99 -4.91 25.94
CA PRO A 201 -18.48 -4.59 27.27
C PRO A 201 -17.15 -3.82 27.28
N LEU A 202 -16.27 -4.03 26.31
CA LEU A 202 -15.02 -3.25 26.18
C LEU A 202 -15.31 -1.89 25.52
N ALA A 203 -16.05 -1.90 24.41
CA ALA A 203 -16.34 -0.71 23.63
C ALA A 203 -17.11 0.36 24.43
N SER A 204 -18.05 -0.05 25.29
CA SER A 204 -18.83 0.85 26.17
C SER A 204 -18.00 1.56 27.24
N ARG A 205 -16.83 1.02 27.62
CA ARG A 205 -15.93 1.57 28.65
C ARG A 205 -14.83 2.46 28.06
N CYS A 206 -14.76 2.57 26.74
CA CYS A 206 -13.73 3.33 26.04
C CYS A 206 -14.31 4.57 25.36
N ALA A 207 -13.55 5.66 25.35
CA ALA A 207 -13.77 6.80 24.47
C ALA A 207 -13.48 6.37 23.02
N LYS A 208 -14.49 6.42 22.17
CA LYS A 208 -14.43 5.94 20.78
C LYS A 208 -13.97 7.07 19.86
N PHE A 209 -12.88 6.85 19.14
CA PHE A 209 -12.33 7.80 18.16
C PHE A 209 -12.32 7.14 16.79
N ARG A 210 -13.11 7.71 15.86
CA ARG A 210 -13.21 7.24 14.48
C ARG A 210 -12.17 7.93 13.61
N PHE A 211 -11.34 7.13 12.96
CA PHE A 211 -10.34 7.57 12.00
C PHE A 211 -10.94 7.38 10.61
N LYS A 212 -11.08 8.49 9.87
CA LYS A 212 -11.57 8.48 8.49
C LYS A 212 -10.38 8.27 7.53
N PRO A 213 -10.59 7.69 6.33
CA PRO A 213 -9.61 7.80 5.24
C PRO A 213 -9.15 9.23 5.06
N LEU A 214 -7.88 9.41 4.70
CA LEU A 214 -7.34 10.73 4.44
C LEU A 214 -7.87 11.27 3.10
N SER A 215 -8.19 12.56 3.06
CA SER A 215 -8.53 13.23 1.81
C SER A 215 -7.30 13.38 0.91
N GLU A 216 -7.54 13.48 -0.39
CA GLU A 216 -6.48 13.63 -1.39
C GLU A 216 -5.61 14.86 -1.14
N GLU A 217 -6.21 15.97 -0.71
CA GLU A 217 -5.53 17.23 -0.40
C GLU A 217 -4.50 17.06 0.73
N VAL A 218 -4.88 16.34 1.78
CA VAL A 218 -4.04 16.14 2.97
C VAL A 218 -2.90 15.20 2.66
N MET A 219 -3.21 14.12 1.95
CA MET A 219 -2.21 13.16 1.51
C MET A 219 -1.20 13.84 0.58
N SER A 220 -1.69 14.65 -0.37
CA SER A 220 -0.87 15.46 -1.27
C SER A 220 0.05 16.41 -0.51
N SER A 221 -0.47 17.15 0.46
CA SER A 221 0.31 18.05 1.31
C SER A 221 1.42 17.31 2.07
N ARG A 222 1.12 16.13 2.62
CA ARG A 222 2.09 15.30 3.34
C ARG A 222 3.15 14.70 2.42
N VAL A 223 2.75 14.21 1.26
CA VAL A 223 3.68 13.68 0.25
C VAL A 223 4.62 14.79 -0.22
N LEU A 224 4.11 15.97 -0.57
CA LEU A 224 4.93 17.11 -0.98
C LEU A 224 5.95 17.53 0.09
N HIS A 225 5.57 17.50 1.37
CA HIS A 225 6.51 17.74 2.47
C HIS A 225 7.66 16.74 2.48
N ILE A 226 7.38 15.44 2.32
CA ILE A 226 8.41 14.38 2.24
C ILE A 226 9.29 14.58 1.00
N CYS A 227 8.70 14.96 -0.13
CA CYS A 227 9.43 15.18 -1.37
C CYS A 227 10.42 16.35 -1.26
N ASN A 228 10.01 17.44 -0.60
CA ASN A 228 10.88 18.58 -0.35
C ASN A 228 12.06 18.23 0.57
N GLU A 229 11.84 17.38 1.58
CA GLU A 229 12.92 16.94 2.47
C GLU A 229 13.89 15.95 1.82
N GLU A 230 13.39 15.07 0.95
CA GLU A 230 14.21 14.07 0.26
C GLU A 230 14.76 14.56 -1.09
N GLY A 231 14.37 15.77 -1.53
CA GLY A 231 14.81 16.36 -2.80
C GLY A 231 14.25 15.65 -4.04
N LEU A 232 13.00 15.20 -3.99
CA LEU A 232 12.30 14.54 -5.09
C LEU A 232 11.45 15.54 -5.89
N ASN A 233 11.42 15.36 -7.21
CA ASN A 233 10.52 16.04 -8.10
C ASN A 233 9.40 15.08 -8.53
N LEU A 234 8.15 15.42 -8.19
CA LEU A 234 6.96 14.74 -8.70
C LEU A 234 6.14 15.68 -9.55
N ASP A 235 5.64 15.13 -10.65
CA ASP A 235 4.64 15.77 -11.49
C ASP A 235 3.28 15.79 -10.78
N ALA A 236 2.43 16.77 -11.12
CA ALA A 236 1.08 16.88 -10.54
C ALA A 236 0.21 15.65 -10.87
N GLU A 237 0.38 15.08 -12.07
CA GLU A 237 -0.26 13.84 -12.48
C GLU A 237 0.19 12.67 -11.59
N ALA A 238 1.49 12.54 -11.33
CA ALA A 238 2.04 11.50 -10.45
C ALA A 238 1.50 11.61 -9.02
N LEU A 239 1.28 12.83 -8.51
CA LEU A 239 0.69 13.05 -7.19
C LEU A 239 -0.78 12.59 -7.14
N SER A 240 -1.56 12.89 -8.18
CA SER A 240 -2.94 12.42 -8.32
C SER A 240 -2.98 10.89 -8.45
N THR A 241 -2.15 10.30 -9.31
CA THR A 241 -2.03 8.84 -9.45
C THR A 241 -1.67 8.17 -8.13
N LEU A 242 -0.70 8.73 -7.37
CA LEU A 242 -0.34 8.21 -6.05
C LEU A 242 -1.52 8.26 -5.08
N SER A 243 -2.32 9.33 -5.14
CA SER A 243 -3.50 9.49 -4.31
C SER A 243 -4.54 8.42 -4.59
N SER A 244 -4.87 8.23 -5.87
CA SER A 244 -5.85 7.25 -6.33
C SER A 244 -5.42 5.81 -5.97
N ILE A 245 -4.16 5.46 -6.21
CA ILE A 245 -3.60 4.13 -5.88
C ILE A 245 -3.64 3.85 -4.37
N SER A 246 -3.43 4.89 -3.56
CA SER A 246 -3.31 4.73 -2.11
C SER A 246 -4.66 4.66 -1.39
N GLN A 247 -5.77 5.08 -2.03
CA GLN A 247 -7.13 5.04 -1.49
C GLN A 247 -7.24 5.59 -0.05
N GLY A 248 -6.52 6.68 0.24
CA GLY A 248 -6.48 7.33 1.56
C GLY A 248 -5.58 6.65 2.61
N ASP A 249 -4.79 5.64 2.24
CA ASP A 249 -3.74 5.02 3.08
C ASP A 249 -2.38 5.72 2.85
N LEU A 250 -1.99 6.57 3.80
CA LEU A 250 -0.73 7.30 3.73
C LEU A 250 0.51 6.38 3.88
N ARG A 251 0.39 5.26 4.58
CA ARG A 251 1.49 4.30 4.73
C ARG A 251 1.82 3.68 3.38
N ARG A 252 0.79 3.27 2.62
CA ARG A 252 0.93 2.77 1.25
C ARG A 252 1.55 3.83 0.34
N ALA A 253 1.02 5.05 0.36
CA ALA A 253 1.54 6.18 -0.43
C ALA A 253 3.05 6.41 -0.20
N ILE A 254 3.49 6.49 1.07
CA ILE A 254 4.90 6.70 1.42
C ILE A 254 5.76 5.50 1.00
N THR A 255 5.24 4.29 1.10
CA THR A 255 5.97 3.07 0.71
C THR A 255 6.18 3.01 -0.80
N TYR A 256 5.14 3.30 -1.59
CA TYR A 256 5.26 3.36 -3.06
C TYR A 256 6.19 4.49 -3.49
N LEU A 257 6.08 5.66 -2.88
CA LEU A 257 6.97 6.78 -3.15
C LEU A 257 8.44 6.43 -2.84
N GLN A 258 8.70 5.78 -1.70
CA GLN A 258 10.04 5.32 -1.35
C GLN A 258 10.56 4.26 -2.33
N GLY A 259 9.71 3.35 -2.77
CA GLY A 259 10.05 2.34 -3.79
C GLY A 259 10.42 2.99 -5.11
N ALA A 260 9.58 3.91 -5.60
CA ALA A 260 9.81 4.63 -6.84
C ALA A 260 11.09 5.48 -6.79
N ALA A 261 11.33 6.20 -5.70
CA ALA A 261 12.53 6.99 -5.52
C ALA A 261 13.82 6.14 -5.54
N ARG A 262 13.76 4.91 -5.01
CA ARG A 262 14.90 3.98 -5.03
C ARG A 262 15.17 3.38 -6.40
N LEU A 263 14.13 3.16 -7.20
CA LEU A 263 14.23 2.54 -8.52
C LEU A 263 14.58 3.56 -9.61
N PHE A 264 13.91 4.70 -9.63
CA PHE A 264 13.97 5.68 -10.72
C PHE A 264 14.76 6.96 -10.36
N GLY A 265 15.12 7.14 -9.09
CA GLY A 265 15.90 8.28 -8.60
C GLY A 265 15.03 9.48 -8.25
N SER A 266 15.50 10.69 -8.59
CA SER A 266 14.93 11.95 -8.11
C SER A 266 13.72 12.49 -8.89
N SER A 267 13.45 11.96 -10.09
CA SER A 267 12.30 12.37 -10.92
C SER A 267 11.35 11.19 -11.10
N ILE A 268 10.12 11.32 -10.61
CA ILE A 268 9.13 10.23 -10.56
C ILE A 268 7.93 10.61 -11.42
N THR A 269 7.61 9.76 -12.40
CA THR A 269 6.44 9.92 -13.29
C THR A 269 5.25 9.06 -12.85
N SER A 270 4.06 9.28 -13.42
CA SER A 270 2.86 8.48 -13.15
C SER A 270 3.06 7.00 -13.51
N LYS A 271 3.74 6.71 -14.63
CA LYS A 271 4.07 5.34 -15.07
C LYS A 271 4.98 4.61 -14.10
N ASP A 272 5.97 5.32 -13.55
CA ASP A 272 6.88 4.76 -12.55
C ASP A 272 6.09 4.31 -11.31
N LEU A 273 5.14 5.12 -10.83
CA LEU A 273 4.29 4.78 -9.68
C LEU A 273 3.37 3.59 -9.94
N ILE A 274 2.80 3.47 -11.13
CA ILE A 274 1.98 2.31 -11.52
C ILE A 274 2.84 1.05 -11.49
N SER A 275 4.06 1.10 -12.05
CA SER A 275 4.98 -0.04 -12.05
C SER A 275 5.40 -0.50 -10.64
N VAL A 276 5.57 0.42 -9.69
CA VAL A 276 5.92 0.10 -8.30
C VAL A 276 4.71 -0.38 -7.49
N SER A 277 3.54 0.17 -7.77
CA SER A 277 2.33 -0.16 -7.00
C SER A 277 1.77 -1.54 -7.31
N GLY A 278 2.12 -2.11 -8.46
CA GLY A 278 1.57 -3.37 -8.95
C GLY A 278 0.12 -3.25 -9.42
N VAL A 279 -0.37 -2.02 -9.59
CA VAL A 279 -1.69 -1.75 -10.16
C VAL A 279 -1.65 -2.00 -11.66
N ILE A 280 -2.72 -2.60 -12.18
CA ILE A 280 -2.80 -2.91 -13.60
C ILE A 280 -3.04 -1.60 -14.35
N PRO A 281 -2.27 -1.31 -15.43
CA PRO A 281 -2.50 -0.13 -16.24
C PRO A 281 -3.95 -0.08 -16.74
N PRO A 282 -4.60 1.10 -16.74
CA PRO A 282 -5.99 1.23 -17.16
C PRO A 282 -6.20 0.77 -18.60
N GLU A 283 -5.19 0.94 -19.46
CA GLU A 283 -5.16 0.49 -20.85
C GLU A 283 -5.46 -1.01 -21.00
N VAL A 284 -4.99 -1.85 -20.06
CA VAL A 284 -5.19 -3.31 -20.08
C VAL A 284 -6.62 -3.65 -19.66
N VAL A 285 -7.15 -2.96 -18.63
CA VAL A 285 -8.51 -3.20 -18.12
C VAL A 285 -9.56 -2.73 -19.14
N GLU A 286 -9.38 -1.55 -19.69
CA GLU A 286 -10.22 -1.00 -20.76
C GLU A 286 -10.13 -1.86 -22.03
N GLY A 287 -8.93 -2.37 -22.36
CA GLY A 287 -8.72 -3.31 -23.46
C GLY A 287 -9.53 -4.60 -23.29
N LEU A 288 -9.48 -5.23 -22.11
CA LEU A 288 -10.28 -6.40 -21.80
C LEU A 288 -11.78 -6.12 -21.91
N PHE A 289 -12.23 -5.00 -21.33
CA PHE A 289 -13.64 -4.61 -21.37
C PHE A 289 -14.12 -4.32 -22.81
N ALA A 290 -13.30 -3.68 -23.63
CA ALA A 290 -13.59 -3.42 -25.04
C ALA A 290 -13.69 -4.71 -25.87
N VAL A 291 -12.82 -5.70 -25.62
CA VAL A 291 -12.90 -7.01 -26.26
C VAL A 291 -14.16 -7.76 -25.83
N CYS A 292 -14.52 -7.73 -24.54
CA CYS A 292 -15.79 -8.28 -24.07
C CYS A 292 -17.01 -7.60 -24.74
N ARG A 293 -16.93 -6.31 -25.04
CA ARG A 293 -18.01 -5.58 -25.75
C ARG A 293 -18.12 -5.97 -27.23
N SER A 294 -17.03 -6.43 -27.86
CA SER A 294 -17.05 -6.88 -29.25
C SER A 294 -17.82 -8.20 -29.45
N GLY A 295 -18.00 -8.99 -28.38
CA GLY A 295 -18.69 -10.27 -28.41
C GLY A 295 -17.87 -11.44 -28.97
N ASP A 296 -16.60 -11.23 -29.31
CA ASP A 296 -15.71 -12.28 -29.82
C ASP A 296 -15.01 -13.01 -28.66
N PHE A 297 -15.44 -14.25 -28.40
CA PHE A 297 -14.88 -15.10 -27.34
C PHE A 297 -13.42 -15.49 -27.60
N ASP A 298 -13.01 -15.70 -28.85
CA ASP A 298 -11.64 -16.11 -29.16
C ASP A 298 -10.65 -14.97 -28.91
N LEU A 299 -11.08 -13.73 -29.15
CA LEU A 299 -10.30 -12.54 -28.77
C LEU A 299 -10.25 -12.35 -27.26
N ALA A 300 -11.38 -12.51 -26.56
CA ALA A 300 -11.41 -12.40 -25.11
C ALA A 300 -10.50 -13.44 -24.43
N ASN A 301 -10.53 -14.68 -24.91
CA ASN A 301 -9.66 -15.74 -24.40
C ASN A 301 -8.17 -15.42 -24.63
N LYS A 302 -7.80 -14.84 -25.78
CA LYS A 302 -6.42 -14.41 -26.03
C LYS A 302 -5.98 -13.31 -25.06
N GLU A 303 -6.83 -12.31 -24.81
CA GLU A 303 -6.50 -11.24 -23.86
C GLU A 303 -6.38 -11.77 -22.43
N VAL A 304 -7.27 -12.67 -21.98
CA VAL A 304 -7.15 -13.30 -20.67
C VAL A 304 -5.85 -14.10 -20.55
N ASN A 305 -5.45 -14.84 -21.59
CA ASN A 305 -4.16 -15.54 -21.61
C ASN A 305 -2.97 -14.57 -21.55
N ASN A 306 -3.05 -13.42 -22.23
CA ASN A 306 -2.01 -12.39 -22.18
C ASN A 306 -1.88 -11.80 -20.77
N ILE A 307 -3.01 -11.47 -20.13
CA ILE A 307 -3.04 -10.91 -18.76
C ILE A 307 -2.43 -11.88 -17.75
N ILE A 308 -2.78 -13.17 -17.84
CA ILE A 308 -2.20 -14.22 -16.99
C ILE A 308 -0.69 -14.40 -17.28
N ALA A 309 -0.28 -14.32 -18.55
CA ALA A 309 1.12 -14.43 -18.94
C ALA A 309 1.97 -13.24 -18.46
N GLU A 310 1.40 -12.03 -18.38
CA GLU A 310 2.03 -10.85 -17.77
C GLU A 310 2.10 -10.95 -16.24
N GLY A 311 1.32 -11.85 -15.64
CA GLY A 311 1.35 -12.13 -14.20
C GLY A 311 0.59 -11.11 -13.36
N TYR A 312 -0.42 -10.45 -13.93
CA TYR A 312 -1.28 -9.57 -13.15
C TYR A 312 -2.20 -10.38 -12.23
N PRO A 313 -2.36 -9.98 -10.95
CA PRO A 313 -3.28 -10.66 -10.03
C PRO A 313 -4.74 -10.51 -10.50
N ALA A 314 -5.43 -11.65 -10.65
CA ALA A 314 -6.83 -11.66 -11.08
C ALA A 314 -7.75 -10.87 -10.13
N SER A 315 -7.52 -10.94 -8.81
CA SER A 315 -8.30 -10.20 -7.81
C SER A 315 -8.24 -8.68 -7.99
N LEU A 316 -7.07 -8.15 -8.39
CA LEU A 316 -6.90 -6.73 -8.64
C LEU A 316 -7.56 -6.32 -9.96
N LEU A 317 -7.45 -7.17 -10.99
CA LEU A 317 -8.14 -6.97 -12.26
C LEU A 317 -9.65 -6.91 -12.08
N LEU A 318 -10.24 -7.82 -11.30
CA LEU A 318 -11.67 -7.82 -11.02
C LEU A 318 -12.11 -6.54 -10.30
N SER A 319 -11.31 -6.06 -9.33
CA SER A 319 -11.60 -4.83 -8.60
C SER A 319 -11.58 -3.61 -9.53
N GLN A 320 -10.58 -3.48 -10.40
CA GLN A 320 -10.49 -2.37 -11.36
C GLN A 320 -11.56 -2.48 -12.46
N LEU A 321 -11.86 -3.70 -12.92
CA LEU A 321 -12.92 -3.94 -13.89
C LEU A 321 -14.29 -3.58 -13.31
N PHE A 322 -14.53 -3.85 -12.02
CA PHE A 322 -15.74 -3.44 -11.32
C PHE A 322 -15.90 -1.92 -11.34
N ASP A 323 -14.84 -1.17 -11.00
CA ASP A 323 -14.88 0.30 -11.02
C ASP A 323 -15.21 0.83 -12.43
N VAL A 324 -14.56 0.29 -13.48
CA VAL A 324 -14.83 0.65 -14.88
C VAL A 324 -16.28 0.34 -15.29
N VAL A 325 -16.81 -0.83 -14.92
CA VAL A 325 -18.19 -1.24 -15.22
C VAL A 325 -19.20 -0.33 -14.52
N VAL A 326 -18.92 0.11 -13.29
CA VAL A 326 -19.81 0.97 -12.52
C VAL A 326 -19.79 2.42 -13.02
N GLU A 327 -18.65 2.92 -13.50
CA GLU A 327 -18.52 4.27 -14.04
C GLU A 327 -19.05 4.41 -15.49
N THR A 328 -19.18 3.30 -16.22
CA THR A 328 -19.62 3.30 -17.61
C THR A 328 -21.13 3.52 -17.74
N GLU A 329 -21.55 4.62 -18.38
CA GLU A 329 -22.97 4.95 -18.64
C GLU A 329 -23.59 4.21 -19.85
N ASP A 330 -22.78 3.47 -20.61
CA ASP A 330 -23.20 2.83 -21.86
C ASP A 330 -24.01 1.53 -21.69
N ILE A 331 -24.12 1.02 -20.45
CA ILE A 331 -24.73 -0.27 -20.13
C ILE A 331 -26.06 -0.03 -19.40
N SER A 332 -27.08 -0.87 -19.64
CA SER A 332 -28.33 -0.75 -18.88
C SER A 332 -28.17 -1.22 -17.43
N ASP A 333 -28.95 -0.66 -16.50
CA ASP A 333 -28.93 -1.06 -15.09
C ASP A 333 -29.07 -2.59 -14.88
N GLU A 334 -29.87 -3.26 -15.73
CA GLU A 334 -30.04 -4.72 -15.68
C GLU A 334 -28.76 -5.46 -16.09
N GLN A 335 -28.11 -5.01 -17.16
CA GLN A 335 -26.85 -5.58 -17.63
C GLN A 335 -25.72 -5.33 -16.62
N GLN A 336 -25.65 -4.13 -16.06
CA GLN A 336 -24.69 -3.77 -15.01
C GLN A 336 -24.89 -4.64 -13.77
N ALA A 337 -26.14 -4.83 -13.32
CA ALA A 337 -26.45 -5.70 -12.19
C ALA A 337 -26.03 -7.16 -12.42
N ARG A 338 -26.21 -7.69 -13.63
CA ARG A 338 -25.76 -9.05 -14.01
C ARG A 338 -24.23 -9.17 -13.94
N ILE A 339 -23.51 -8.19 -14.50
CA ILE A 339 -22.04 -8.18 -14.48
C ILE A 339 -21.52 -8.11 -13.04
N CYS A 340 -22.05 -7.19 -12.22
CA CYS A 340 -21.66 -7.03 -10.83
C CYS A 340 -21.91 -8.30 -9.99
N LYS A 341 -23.00 -9.03 -10.25
CA LYS A 341 -23.29 -10.31 -9.60
C LYS A 341 -22.23 -11.36 -9.93
N CYS A 342 -21.89 -11.51 -11.21
CA CYS A 342 -20.85 -12.45 -11.65
C CYS A 342 -19.48 -12.08 -11.05
N LEU A 343 -19.08 -10.80 -11.09
CA LEU A 343 -17.83 -10.34 -10.48
C LEU A 343 -17.75 -10.70 -8.99
N ALA A 344 -18.85 -10.56 -8.24
CA ALA A 344 -18.89 -10.90 -6.82
C ALA A 344 -18.80 -12.42 -6.55
N GLU A 345 -19.42 -13.25 -7.39
CA GLU A 345 -19.32 -14.71 -7.30
C GLU A 345 -17.88 -15.19 -7.57
N VAL A 346 -17.26 -14.62 -8.60
CA VAL A 346 -15.89 -14.94 -9.00
C VAL A 346 -14.87 -14.43 -7.97
N ASP A 347 -15.04 -13.22 -7.44
CA ASP A 347 -14.17 -12.69 -6.36
C ASP A 347 -14.17 -13.62 -5.15
N LYS A 348 -15.35 -14.13 -4.75
CA LYS A 348 -15.44 -15.15 -3.70
C LYS A 348 -14.70 -16.44 -4.07
N CYS A 349 -14.87 -16.93 -5.29
CA CYS A 349 -14.16 -18.14 -5.75
C CYS A 349 -12.63 -17.96 -5.75
N LEU A 350 -12.13 -16.78 -6.11
CA LEU A 350 -10.70 -16.46 -6.02
C LEU A 350 -10.22 -16.45 -4.55
N VAL A 351 -11.01 -15.90 -3.63
CA VAL A 351 -10.71 -15.94 -2.18
C VAL A 351 -10.68 -17.37 -1.65
N ASP A 352 -11.54 -18.25 -2.16
CA ASP A 352 -11.58 -19.69 -1.83
C ASP A 352 -10.42 -20.49 -2.48
N GLY A 353 -9.61 -19.86 -3.33
CA GLY A 353 -8.43 -20.46 -3.97
C GLY A 353 -8.72 -21.16 -5.30
N ALA A 354 -9.73 -20.73 -6.05
CA ALA A 354 -10.01 -21.19 -7.39
C ALA A 354 -8.92 -20.77 -8.41
N ASP A 355 -8.90 -21.43 -9.57
CA ASP A 355 -7.95 -21.14 -10.64
C ASP A 355 -8.23 -19.79 -11.32
N GLU A 356 -7.23 -18.91 -11.31
CA GLU A 356 -7.36 -17.53 -11.80
C GLU A 356 -7.76 -17.44 -13.27
N TYR A 357 -7.21 -18.30 -14.12
CA TYR A 357 -7.50 -18.29 -15.56
C TYR A 357 -8.95 -18.67 -15.84
N LEU A 358 -9.44 -19.76 -15.22
CA LEU A 358 -10.83 -20.19 -15.39
C LEU A 358 -11.81 -19.15 -14.86
N GLN A 359 -11.50 -18.53 -13.72
CA GLN A 359 -12.32 -17.48 -13.11
C GLN A 359 -12.39 -16.22 -13.99
N LEU A 360 -11.27 -15.75 -14.53
CA LEU A 360 -11.26 -14.59 -15.44
C LEU A 360 -11.98 -14.88 -16.76
N LEU A 361 -11.86 -16.10 -17.29
CA LEU A 361 -12.55 -16.51 -18.51
C LEU A 361 -14.07 -16.58 -18.29
N ASP A 362 -14.52 -17.03 -17.12
CA ASP A 362 -15.94 -17.02 -16.75
C ASP A 362 -16.48 -15.58 -16.68
N VAL A 363 -15.74 -14.65 -16.06
CA VAL A 363 -16.10 -13.22 -16.07
C VAL A 363 -16.20 -12.68 -17.49
N ALA A 364 -15.18 -12.88 -18.33
CA ALA A 364 -15.19 -12.40 -19.70
C ALA A 364 -16.41 -12.96 -20.48
N SER A 365 -16.72 -14.23 -20.29
CA SER A 365 -17.88 -14.89 -20.92
C SER A 365 -19.21 -14.30 -20.46
N ASN A 366 -19.37 -14.06 -19.15
CA ASN A 366 -20.60 -13.50 -18.60
C ASN A 366 -20.76 -12.02 -18.95
N VAL A 367 -19.68 -11.24 -19.04
CA VAL A 367 -19.73 -9.87 -19.56
C VAL A 367 -20.18 -9.86 -21.02
N ILE A 368 -19.62 -10.73 -21.88
CA ILE A 368 -20.06 -10.87 -23.27
C ILE A 368 -21.57 -11.20 -23.35
N ARG A 369 -22.03 -12.18 -22.56
CA ARG A 369 -23.45 -12.58 -22.53
C ARG A 369 -24.37 -11.44 -22.08
N ALA A 370 -23.96 -10.70 -21.05
CA ALA A 370 -24.72 -9.56 -20.52
C ALA A 370 -24.83 -8.44 -21.56
N VAL A 371 -23.72 -8.07 -22.21
CA VAL A 371 -23.71 -7.01 -23.23
C VAL A 371 -24.50 -7.41 -24.48
N CYS A 372 -24.43 -8.67 -24.90
CA CYS A 372 -25.18 -9.18 -26.06
C CYS A 372 -26.67 -9.48 -25.76
N ASN A 373 -27.18 -9.21 -24.55
CA ASN A 373 -28.55 -9.53 -24.13
C ASN A 373 -28.95 -10.99 -24.42
N MET A 374 -28.01 -11.93 -24.28
CA MET A 374 -28.37 -13.34 -24.40
C MET A 374 -29.22 -13.75 -23.19
N PRO A 375 -30.32 -14.50 -23.38
CA PRO A 375 -31.12 -14.98 -22.28
C PRO A 375 -30.28 -15.89 -21.37
N GLU A 376 -30.43 -15.71 -20.06
CA GLU A 376 -29.94 -16.69 -19.09
C GLU A 376 -30.66 -18.02 -19.38
N GLU A 377 -29.91 -19.08 -19.67
CA GLU A 377 -30.42 -20.43 -19.46
C GLU A 377 -30.61 -20.58 -17.95
N PHE A 378 -31.80 -20.21 -17.47
CA PHE A 378 -32.27 -20.62 -16.16
C PHE A 378 -32.31 -22.15 -16.14
N GLN A 379 -31.31 -22.78 -15.54
CA GLN A 379 -31.40 -24.13 -15.00
C GLN A 379 -30.22 -24.37 -14.05
N TYR A 380 -30.51 -24.45 -12.75
CA TYR A 380 -30.85 -25.72 -12.13
C TYR A 380 -31.80 -25.47 -10.94
N ASP A 381 -33.09 -25.75 -11.17
CA ASP A 381 -33.93 -26.31 -10.11
C ASP A 381 -33.33 -27.69 -9.77
N CYS A 382 -32.77 -27.84 -8.57
CA CYS A 382 -32.67 -29.09 -7.82
C CYS A 382 -32.46 -28.78 -6.34
#